data_AF-A0A7C4KYP5-F1
#
_entry.id   AF-A0A7C4KYP5-F1
#
_cell.length_a   1.000
_cell.length_b   1.000
_cell.length_c   1.000
_cell.angle_alpha   90.00
_cell.angle_beta   90.00
_cell.angle_gamma   90.00
#
_symmetry.space_group_name_H-M   'P 1'
#
loop_
_entity.id
_entity.type
_entity.pdbx_description
1 polymer ?
#
loop_
_entity_poly.entity_id
_entity_poly.type
_entity_poly.pdbx_seq_one_letter_code
_entity_poly.pdbx_strand_id
1 'polypeptide(L)'
;MTNSDRTGLPEFLRSLFWDVDFNRLNWDAHREYIAGRILESGNWNAIRWLRTTWGDDALRAYLLSRKGRGLSPPQLRYWQVVLNLPSDEVDVWIARLKTGIWEKRISG
;
A
#
# COMPACT_ATOMS: atom_id res chain seq x y z
N MET A 1 -4.92 14.21 -26.66
CA MET A 1 -4.48 12.80 -26.65
C MET A 1 -2.98 12.78 -26.44
N THR A 2 -2.47 12.27 -25.31
CA THR A 2 -1.01 12.18 -25.10
C THR A 2 -0.62 10.87 -24.43
N ASN A 3 0.07 10.04 -25.22
CA ASN A 3 1.13 9.10 -24.87
C ASN A 3 0.84 7.94 -23.91
N SER A 4 0.52 6.79 -24.50
CA SER A 4 0.50 5.47 -23.84
C SER A 4 1.88 4.76 -23.81
N ASP A 5 2.98 5.42 -24.14
CA ASP A 5 4.31 4.79 -24.16
C ASP A 5 5.11 5.06 -22.87
N ARG A 6 4.64 4.53 -21.74
CA ARG A 6 5.44 4.39 -20.51
C ARG A 6 5.29 2.99 -19.95
N THR A 7 5.91 2.03 -20.62
CA THR A 7 5.92 0.60 -20.24
C THR A 7 6.72 0.29 -18.96
N GLY A 8 7.18 1.30 -18.21
CA GLY A 8 7.97 1.16 -17.00
C GLY A 8 7.55 2.10 -15.86
N LEU A 9 7.80 1.67 -14.63
CA LEU A 9 7.57 2.46 -13.43
C LEU A 9 8.46 3.72 -13.39
N PRO A 10 8.01 4.82 -12.75
CA PRO A 10 8.86 5.96 -12.50
C PRO A 10 10.14 5.61 -11.72
N GLU A 11 11.28 6.08 -12.20
CA GLU A 11 12.61 5.77 -11.66
C GLU A 11 12.76 6.06 -10.16
N PHE A 12 12.10 7.09 -9.64
CA PHE A 12 12.16 7.44 -8.21
C PHE A 12 11.55 6.36 -7.29
N LEU A 13 10.78 5.41 -7.83
CA LEU A 13 10.26 4.27 -7.09
C LEU A 13 11.29 3.13 -6.94
N ARG A 14 12.39 3.13 -7.69
CA ARG A 14 13.35 2.01 -7.75
C ARG A 14 13.86 1.59 -6.37
N SER A 15 14.11 2.54 -5.47
CA SER A 15 14.61 2.26 -4.13
C SER A 15 13.65 1.41 -3.27
N LEU A 16 12.35 1.35 -3.60
CA LEU A 16 11.36 0.52 -2.92
C LEU A 16 11.43 -0.96 -3.33
N PHE A 17 12.14 -1.26 -4.42
CA PHE A 17 12.19 -2.57 -5.08
C PHE A 17 13.63 -3.08 -5.18
N TRP A 18 14.37 -3.01 -4.07
CA TRP A 18 15.77 -3.44 -4.00
C TRP A 18 15.94 -4.96 -4.18
N ASP A 19 14.89 -5.75 -3.97
CA ASP A 19 14.87 -7.21 -3.97
C ASP A 19 14.36 -7.85 -5.27
N VAL A 20 13.95 -7.03 -6.24
CA VAL A 20 13.43 -7.50 -7.54
C VAL A 20 14.03 -6.72 -8.70
N ASP A 21 13.98 -7.29 -9.91
CA ASP A 21 14.35 -6.57 -11.11
C ASP A 21 13.31 -5.50 -11.44
N PHE A 22 13.58 -4.26 -11.04
CA PHE A 22 12.70 -3.12 -11.25
C PHE A 22 12.36 -2.89 -12.72
N ASN A 23 13.25 -3.23 -13.67
CA ASN A 23 13.02 -2.99 -15.09
C ASN A 23 11.97 -3.96 -15.68
N ARG A 24 11.68 -5.06 -14.96
CA ARG A 24 10.63 -6.03 -15.32
C ARG A 24 9.28 -5.70 -14.67
N LEU A 25 9.22 -4.70 -13.80
CA LEU A 25 7.98 -4.31 -13.15
C LEU A 25 7.10 -3.48 -14.10
N ASN A 26 5.91 -3.99 -14.35
CA ASN A 26 4.87 -3.32 -15.11
C ASN A 26 3.69 -2.97 -14.19
N TRP A 27 3.20 -1.74 -14.27
CA TRP A 27 2.10 -1.26 -13.43
C TRP A 27 0.79 -2.04 -13.65
N ASP A 28 0.47 -2.39 -14.89
CA ASP A 28 -0.78 -3.09 -15.20
C ASP A 28 -0.74 -4.56 -14.79
N ALA A 29 0.41 -5.22 -14.96
CA ALA A 29 0.59 -6.62 -14.59
C ALA A 29 0.81 -6.82 -13.07
N HIS A 30 1.50 -5.90 -12.39
CA HIS A 30 1.97 -6.09 -11.02
C HIS A 30 1.40 -5.07 -10.03
N ARG A 31 0.25 -4.48 -10.35
CA ARG A 31 -0.35 -3.35 -9.63
C ARG A 31 -0.43 -3.53 -8.12
N GLU A 32 -0.96 -4.66 -7.67
CA GLU A 32 -1.16 -4.94 -6.25
C GLU A 32 0.16 -5.06 -5.48
N TYR A 33 1.17 -5.68 -6.09
CA TYR A 33 2.50 -5.80 -5.48
C TYR A 33 3.17 -4.43 -5.36
N ILE A 34 3.14 -3.65 -6.45
CA ILE A 34 3.73 -2.31 -6.50
C ILE A 34 3.07 -1.40 -5.46
N ALA A 35 1.74 -1.39 -5.41
CA ALA A 35 1.01 -0.59 -4.45
C ALA A 35 1.24 -1.05 -3.02
N GLY A 36 1.31 -2.36 -2.77
CA GLY A 36 1.67 -2.90 -1.47
C GLY A 36 2.99 -2.35 -0.96
N ARG A 37 4.03 -2.36 -1.80
CA ARG A 37 5.36 -1.79 -1.46
C ARG A 37 5.33 -0.30 -1.21
N ILE A 38 4.61 0.46 -2.04
CA ILE A 38 4.48 1.90 -1.85
C ILE A 38 3.74 2.23 -0.54
N LEU A 39 2.69 1.50 -0.21
CA LEU A 39 1.94 1.76 1.03
C LEU A 39 2.74 1.40 2.29
N GLU A 40 3.58 0.36 2.21
CA GLU A 40 4.39 -0.12 3.33
C GLU A 40 5.59 0.78 3.60
N SER A 41 6.31 1.21 2.56
CA SER A 41 7.62 1.90 2.70
C SER A 41 7.79 3.13 1.81
N GLY A 42 6.77 3.53 1.06
CA GLY A 42 6.83 4.67 0.15
C GLY A 42 6.94 6.01 0.88
N ASN A 43 7.75 6.91 0.32
CA ASN A 43 7.78 8.31 0.72
C ASN A 43 6.56 9.07 0.16
N TRP A 44 6.43 10.35 0.52
CA TRP A 44 5.32 11.19 0.08
C TRP A 44 5.14 11.23 -1.46
N ASN A 45 6.23 11.26 -2.22
CA ASN A 45 6.16 11.29 -3.69
C ASN A 45 5.61 9.97 -4.24
N ALA A 46 6.01 8.83 -3.66
CA ALA A 46 5.47 7.52 -4.02
C ALA A 46 3.98 7.40 -3.69
N ILE A 47 3.57 7.86 -2.51
CA ILE A 47 2.16 7.90 -2.10
C ILE A 47 1.34 8.76 -3.07
N ARG A 48 1.82 9.96 -3.40
CA ARG A 48 1.15 10.87 -4.34
C ARG A 48 0.99 10.23 -5.70
N TRP A 49 2.06 9.65 -6.23
CA TRP A 49 2.03 8.95 -7.51
C TRP A 49 1.01 7.80 -7.50
N LEU A 50 1.02 6.96 -6.46
CA LEU A 50 0.09 5.85 -6.35
C LEU A 50 -1.36 6.31 -6.37
N ARG A 51 -1.69 7.36 -5.61
CA ARG A 51 -3.05 7.93 -5.59
C ARG A 51 -3.45 8.53 -6.93
N THR A 52 -2.55 9.24 -7.61
CA THR A 52 -2.82 9.79 -8.94
C THR A 52 -2.97 8.72 -10.01
N THR A 53 -2.19 7.64 -9.94
CA THR A 53 -2.17 6.59 -10.96
C THR A 53 -3.26 5.53 -10.75
N TRP A 54 -3.57 5.16 -9.51
CA TRP A 54 -4.61 4.16 -9.23
C TRP A 54 -5.97 4.78 -8.93
N GLY A 55 -6.00 5.98 -8.34
CA GLY A 55 -7.20 6.62 -7.83
C GLY A 55 -7.54 6.15 -6.41
N ASP A 56 -8.16 7.06 -5.66
CA ASP A 56 -8.49 6.83 -4.25
C ASP A 56 -9.54 5.72 -4.08
N ASP A 57 -10.55 5.63 -4.94
CA ASP A 57 -11.59 4.60 -4.87
C ASP A 57 -11.03 3.19 -5.07
N ALA A 58 -10.13 3.03 -6.05
CA ALA A 58 -9.49 1.75 -6.31
C ALA A 58 -8.52 1.37 -5.18
N LEU A 59 -7.77 2.34 -4.65
CA LEU A 59 -6.90 2.15 -3.51
C LEU A 59 -7.70 1.77 -2.25
N ARG A 60 -8.86 2.40 -2.04
CA ARG A 60 -9.81 2.08 -0.96
C ARG A 60 -10.30 0.65 -1.08
N ALA A 61 -10.76 0.25 -2.27
CA ALA A 61 -11.22 -1.12 -2.54
C ALA A 61 -10.10 -2.14 -2.30
N TYR A 62 -8.88 -1.83 -2.73
CA TYR A 62 -7.70 -2.67 -2.49
C TYR A 62 -7.37 -2.83 -0.99
N LEU A 63 -7.42 -1.75 -0.20
CA LEU A 63 -7.18 -1.84 1.25
C LEU A 63 -8.26 -2.65 1.96
N LEU A 64 -9.53 -2.52 1.55
CA LEU A 64 -10.63 -3.31 2.07
C LEU A 64 -10.47 -4.80 1.72
N SER A 65 -10.16 -5.14 0.48
CA SER A 65 -10.02 -6.54 0.03
C SER A 65 -8.90 -7.28 0.79
N ARG A 66 -7.80 -6.59 1.10
CA ARG A 66 -6.68 -7.15 1.87
C ARG A 66 -6.82 -7.01 3.38
N LYS A 67 -7.90 -6.39 3.87
CA LYS A 67 -8.16 -6.11 5.29
C LYS A 67 -7.02 -5.34 5.96
N GLY A 68 -6.50 -4.32 5.25
CA GLY A 68 -5.43 -3.46 5.76
C GLY A 68 -4.08 -4.15 6.02
N ARG A 69 -3.89 -5.42 5.59
CA ARG A 69 -2.63 -6.15 5.77
C ARG A 69 -1.44 -5.37 5.21
N GLY A 70 -0.27 -5.49 5.86
CA GLY A 70 0.95 -4.79 5.46
C GLY A 70 1.03 -3.32 5.91
N LEU A 71 0.08 -2.86 6.72
CA LEU A 71 0.09 -1.53 7.32
C LEU A 71 0.15 -1.61 8.84
N SER A 72 0.94 -0.73 9.45
CA SER A 72 0.95 -0.52 10.90
C SER A 72 -0.30 0.21 11.37
N PRO A 73 -0.65 0.16 12.67
CA PRO A 73 -1.82 0.88 13.19
C PRO A 73 -1.84 2.39 12.89
N PRO A 74 -0.71 3.15 12.97
CA PRO A 74 -0.69 4.54 12.53
C PRO A 74 -0.98 4.72 11.04
N GLN A 75 -0.42 3.86 10.17
CA GLN A 75 -0.71 3.89 8.74
C GLN A 75 -2.18 3.60 8.45
N LEU A 76 -2.80 2.66 9.18
CA LEU A 76 -4.23 2.36 9.04
C LEU A 76 -5.10 3.57 9.40
N ARG A 77 -4.80 4.29 10.48
CA ARG A 77 -5.52 5.52 10.85
C ARG A 77 -5.32 6.64 9.84
N TYR A 78 -4.11 6.79 9.32
CA TYR A 78 -3.83 7.74 8.25
C TYR A 78 -4.70 7.45 7.02
N TRP A 79 -4.71 6.21 6.54
CA TRP A 79 -5.47 5.82 5.36
C TRP A 79 -6.98 5.82 5.58
N GLN A 80 -7.44 5.62 6.82
CA GLN A 80 -8.84 5.78 7.19
C GLN A 80 -9.33 7.20 6.88
N VAL A 81 -8.56 8.21 7.26
CA VAL A 81 -8.90 9.62 7.00
C VAL A 81 -8.78 9.94 5.51
N VAL A 82 -7.69 9.52 4.86
CA VAL A 82 -7.42 9.87 3.46
C VAL A 82 -8.42 9.25 2.48
N LEU A 83 -8.86 8.02 2.74
CA LEU A 83 -9.70 7.25 1.81
C LEU A 83 -11.12 7.00 2.34
N ASN A 84 -11.48 7.61 3.47
CA ASN A 84 -12.75 7.40 4.15
C ASN A 84 -13.07 5.90 4.33
N LEU A 85 -12.13 5.17 4.94
CA LEU A 85 -12.33 3.76 5.26
C LEU A 85 -13.33 3.61 6.42
N PRO A 86 -14.15 2.55 6.45
CA PRO A 86 -15.09 2.30 7.54
C PRO A 86 -14.32 2.12 8.86
N SER A 87 -14.73 2.85 9.90
CA SER A 87 -14.04 2.85 11.19
C SER A 87 -14.05 1.48 11.86
N ASP A 88 -15.17 0.75 11.74
CA ASP A 88 -15.37 -0.60 12.26
C ASP A 88 -14.38 -1.60 11.64
N GLU A 89 -14.19 -1.56 10.33
CA GLU A 89 -13.19 -2.38 9.64
C GLU A 89 -11.78 -2.06 10.14
N VAL A 90 -11.42 -0.77 10.18
CA VAL A 90 -10.08 -0.33 10.62
C VAL A 90 -9.80 -0.73 12.08
N ASP A 91 -10.79 -0.60 12.96
CA ASP A 91 -10.68 -1.00 14.37
C ASP A 91 -10.42 -2.51 14.50
N VAL A 92 -11.14 -3.34 13.74
CA VAL A 92 -10.92 -4.78 13.69
C VAL A 92 -9.51 -5.12 13.21
N TRP A 93 -9.00 -4.44 12.18
CA TRP A 93 -7.65 -4.69 11.66
C TRP A 93 -6.57 -4.31 12.67
N ILE A 94 -6.71 -3.16 13.34
CA ILE A 94 -5.79 -2.72 14.39
C ILE A 94 -5.80 -3.69 15.57
N ALA A 95 -6.97 -4.17 16.00
CA ALA A 95 -7.10 -5.14 17.08
C ALA A 95 -6.35 -6.45 16.76
N ARG A 96 -6.53 -6.99 15.56
CA ARG A 96 -5.82 -8.20 15.08
C ARG A 96 -4.30 -8.05 15.06
N LEU A 97 -3.80 -6.87 14.71
CA LEU A 97 -2.35 -6.61 14.74
C LEU A 97 -1.82 -6.60 16.18
N LYS A 98 -2.58 -6.03 17.13
CA LYS A 98 -2.19 -5.97 18.55
C LYS A 98 -2.18 -7.34 19.21
N THR A 99 -3.15 -8.21 18.93
CA THR A 99 -3.18 -9.57 19.49
C THR A 99 -1.95 -10.38 19.08
N GLY A 100 -1.57 -10.35 17.80
CA GLY A 100 -0.38 -11.05 17.32
C GLY A 100 0.96 -10.48 17.85
N ILE A 101 1.02 -9.18 18.14
CA ILE A 101 2.19 -8.57 18.80
C ILE A 101 2.28 -9.03 20.26
N TRP A 102 1.16 -9.10 20.96
CA TRP A 102 1.13 -9.52 22.36
C TRP A 102 1.54 -10.99 22.52
N GLU A 103 1.04 -11.90 21.68
CA GLU A 103 1.46 -13.31 21.66
C GLU A 103 2.96 -13.47 21.43
N LYS A 104 3.55 -12.74 20.46
CA LYS A 104 4.99 -12.79 20.18
C LYS A 104 5.89 -12.36 21.35
N ARG A 105 5.38 -11.57 22.29
CA ARG A 105 6.17 -11.04 23.43
C ARG A 105 6.15 -11.94 24.65
N ILE A 106 5.20 -12.88 24.74
CA ILE A 106 5.01 -13.76 25.91
C ILE A 106 5.65 -15.14 25.64
N SER A 107 5.81 -15.52 24.38
CA SER A 107 6.42 -16.79 23.96
C SER A 107 7.93 -16.71 23.68
N GLY A 108 8.61 -15.67 24.18
CA GLY A 108 10.05 -15.44 23.99
C GLY A 108 10.83 -15.48 25.28
#